data_AF-A0A941RB59-F1
#
_entry.id   AF-A0A941RB59-F1
#
_cell.length_a   1.000
_cell.length_b   1.000
_cell.length_c   1.000
_cell.angle_alpha   90.00
_cell.angle_beta   90.00
_cell.angle_gamma   90.00
#
_symmetry.space_group_name_H-M   'P 1'
#
loop_
_entity.id
_entity.type
_entity.pdbx_description
1 polymer ?
#
loop_
_entity_poly.entity_id
_entity_poly.type
_entity_poly.pdbx_seq_one_letter_code
_entity_poly.pdbx_strand_id
1 'polypeptide(L)' 'MDIRYLVDCQQVIPQVAQWLFDEWGRFLPGSSVEGGVSRLHKRLHRGQLPLTLMAMEAEAAIGTISLIHCDMETRPDLSP' A
#
# COMPACT_ATOMS: atom_id res chain seq x y z
N MET A 1 19.24 -4.09 -2.15
CA MET A 1 17.80 -4.12 -1.83
C MET A 1 17.61 -3.96 -0.33
N ASP A 2 16.68 -3.10 0.08
CA ASP A 2 16.32 -2.87 1.48
C ASP A 2 14.79 -2.68 1.64
N ILE A 3 14.28 -2.81 2.87
CA ILE A 3 12.86 -2.57 3.19
C ILE A 3 12.74 -1.26 3.97
N ARG A 4 11.94 -0.32 3.46
CA ARG A 4 11.69 0.98 4.08
C ARG A 4 10.23 1.12 4.47
N TYR A 5 9.94 1.99 5.44
CA TYR A 5 8.57 2.44 5.67
C TYR A 5 8.16 3.41 4.56
N LEU A 6 6.88 3.38 4.16
CA LEU A 6 6.37 4.31 3.14
C LEU A 6 6.52 5.78 3.57
N VAL A 7 6.43 6.07 4.88
CA VAL A 7 6.64 7.43 5.43
C VAL A 7 8.02 8.01 5.09
N ASP A 8 9.01 7.17 4.80
CA ASP A 8 10.38 7.57 4.48
C ASP A 8 10.62 7.76 2.98
N CYS A 9 9.67 7.35 2.14
CA CYS A 9 9.81 7.35 0.69
C CYS A 9 8.51 7.77 0.00
N GLN A 10 7.83 8.78 0.54
CA GLN A 10 6.49 9.21 0.08
C GLN A 10 6.44 9.61 -1.40
N GLN A 11 7.57 9.97 -2.02
CA GLN A 11 7.67 10.23 -3.45
C GLN A 11 7.22 9.05 -4.33
N VAL A 12 7.24 7.83 -3.80
CA VAL A 12 6.84 6.62 -4.55
C VAL A 12 5.32 6.40 -4.55
N ILE A 13 4.55 7.14 -3.75
CA ILE A 13 3.10 6.94 -3.59
C ILE A 13 2.34 6.95 -4.92
N PRO A 14 2.56 7.89 -5.86
CA PRO A 14 1.85 7.89 -7.13
C PRO A 14 2.13 6.62 -7.95
N GLN A 15 3.40 6.20 -8.02
CA GLN A 15 3.82 4.99 -8.73
C GLN A 15 3.18 3.74 -8.13
N VAL A 16 3.22 3.62 -6.79
CA VAL A 16 2.66 2.46 -6.09
C VAL A 16 1.13 2.42 -6.20
N ALA A 17 0.45 3.56 -6.12
CA ALA A 17 -0.99 3.63 -6.30
C ALA A 17 -1.41 3.13 -7.70
N GLN A 18 -0.63 3.48 -8.73
CA GLN A 18 -0.84 2.99 -10.09
C GLN A 18 -0.66 1.47 -10.17
N TRP A 19 0.42 0.91 -9.60
CA TRP A 19 0.64 -0.54 -9.56
C TRP A 19 -0.50 -1.31 -8.90
N LEU A 20 -0.94 -0.86 -7.72
CA LEU A 20 -2.05 -1.51 -7.00
C LEU A 20 -3.35 -1.44 -7.81
N PHE A 21 -3.57 -0.36 -8.56
CA PHE A 21 -4.73 -0.24 -9.43
C PHE A 21 -4.64 -1.16 -10.64
N ASP A 22 -3.49 -1.21 -11.32
CA ASP A 22 -3.29 -2.01 -12.52
C ASP A 22 -3.39 -3.51 -12.23
N GLU A 23 -2.85 -3.96 -11.10
CA GLU A 23 -2.89 -5.37 -10.70
C GLU A 23 -4.29 -5.79 -10.20
N TRP A 24 -4.90 -4.99 -9.32
CA TRP A 24 -6.16 -5.38 -8.65
C TRP A 24 -7.28 -4.37 -8.84
N GLY A 25 -7.00 -3.08 -8.67
CA GLY A 25 -8.02 -2.04 -8.65
C GLY A 25 -8.89 -1.96 -9.91
N ARG A 26 -8.35 -2.22 -11.10
CA ARG A 26 -9.09 -2.19 -12.37
C ARG A 26 -10.23 -3.21 -12.44
N PHE A 27 -10.22 -4.24 -11.59
CA PHE A 27 -11.28 -5.25 -11.50
C PHE A 27 -12.31 -4.93 -10.41
N LEU A 28 -12.06 -3.91 -9.58
CA LEU A 28 -12.90 -3.54 -8.45
C LEU A 28 -13.78 -2.34 -8.81
N PRO A 29 -15.13 -2.50 -8.83
CA PRO A 29 -16.04 -1.39 -9.08
C PRO A 29 -15.80 -0.23 -8.10
N GLY A 30 -15.71 1.00 -8.62
CA GLY A 30 -15.49 2.20 -7.81
C GLY A 30 -14.06 2.40 -7.29
N SER A 31 -13.11 1.53 -7.66
CA SER A 31 -11.69 1.77 -7.39
C SER A 31 -11.13 2.83 -8.34
N SER A 32 -10.16 3.60 -7.86
CA SER A 32 -9.37 4.53 -8.66
C SER A 32 -7.95 4.66 -8.12
N VAL A 33 -7.06 5.22 -8.94
CA VAL A 33 -5.67 5.53 -8.55
C VAL A 33 -5.65 6.55 -7.42
N GLU A 34 -6.49 7.58 -7.48
CA GLU A 34 -6.63 8.61 -6.44
C GLU A 34 -7.11 8.01 -5.11
N GLY A 35 -8.05 7.05 -5.17
CA GLY A 35 -8.46 6.26 -4.03
C GLY A 35 -7.29 5.45 -3.44
N GLY A 36 -6.45 4.87 -4.31
CA GLY A 36 -5.19 4.22 -3.93
C GLY A 36 -4.22 5.16 -3.21
N VAL A 37 -3.99 6.36 -3.77
CA VAL A 37 -3.15 7.41 -3.17
C VAL A 37 -3.68 7.80 -1.78
N SER A 38 -4.99 8.01 -1.64
CA SER A 38 -5.62 8.35 -0.35
C SER A 38 -5.42 7.22 0.68
N ARG A 39 -5.56 5.96 0.26
CA ARG A 39 -5.31 4.79 1.13
C ARG A 39 -3.85 4.70 1.56
N LEU A 40 -2.89 4.93 0.67
CA LEU A 40 -1.45 4.91 0.99
C LEU A 40 -1.06 6.02 1.98
N HIS A 41 -1.65 7.21 1.87
CA HIS A 41 -1.43 8.28 2.85
C HIS A 41 -1.91 7.92 4.27
N LYS A 42 -3.00 7.14 4.38
CA LYS A 42 -3.48 6.63 5.68
C LYS A 42 -2.55 5.55 6.28
N ARG A 43 -1.59 5.04 5.51
CA ARG A 43 -0.65 3.95 5.88
C ARG A 43 0.77 4.47 6.15
N LEU A 44 0.94 5.77 6.37
CA LEU A 44 2.23 6.40 6.69
C LEU A 44 2.63 6.26 8.17
N HIS A 45 2.24 5.17 8.82
CA HIS A 45 2.60 4.89 10.20
C HIS A 45 3.91 4.09 10.30
N ARG A 46 4.56 4.19 11.46
CA ARG A 46 5.70 3.35 11.87
C ARG A 46 5.30 2.55 13.10
N GLY A 47 5.57 1.25 13.09
CA GLY A 47 5.28 0.37 14.25
C GLY A 47 3.81 0.28 14.66
N GLN A 48 2.89 0.85 13.88
CA GLN A 48 1.46 0.87 14.16
C GLN A 48 0.66 0.62 12.88
N LEU A 49 -0.40 -0.17 12.98
CA LEU A 49 -1.30 -0.42 11.87
C LEU A 49 -2.32 0.72 11.71
N PRO A 50 -2.70 1.06 10.46
CA PRO A 50 -2.23 0.45 9.22
C PRO A 50 -0.88 1.03 8.78
N LEU A 51 0.00 0.22 8.17
CA LEU A 51 1.27 0.67 7.63
C LEU A 51 1.58 0.05 6.27
N THR A 52 2.39 0.75 5.46
CA THR A 52 2.93 0.21 4.21
C THR A 52 4.46 0.18 4.27
N LEU A 53 5.03 -0.95 3.84
CA LEU A 53 6.45 -1.13 3.63
C LEU A 53 6.75 -1.17 2.13
N MET A 54 7.94 -0.68 1.78
CA MET A 54 8.44 -0.59 0.43
C MET A 54 9.71 -1.42 0.30
N ALA A 55 9.75 -2.31 -0.70
CA ALA A 55 10.98 -2.91 -1.15
C ALA A 55 11.67 -1.94 -2.13
N MET A 56 12.91 -1.57 -1.81
CA MET A 56 13.69 -0.57 -2.54
C MET A 56 14.96 -1.19 -3.10
N GLU A 57 15.32 -0.81 -4.32
CA GLU A 57 16.65 -1.01 -4.89
C GLU A 57 17.26 0.37 -5.18
N ALA A 58 18.23 0.77 -4.35
CA ALA A 58 18.69 2.15 -4.25
C ALA A 58 17.50 3.10 -3.97
N GLU A 59 17.13 3.94 -4.94
CA GLU A 59 16.00 4.88 -4.84
C GLU A 59 14.77 4.43 -5.63
N ALA A 60 14.84 3.29 -6.30
CA ALA A 60 13.72 2.73 -7.05
C ALA A 60 12.88 1.84 -6.15
N ALA A 61 11.58 2.12 -6.06
CA ALA A 61 10.63 1.15 -5.52
C ALA A 61 10.54 -0.04 -6.49
N ILE A 62 10.54 -1.26 -5.93
CA ILE A 62 10.41 -2.52 -6.68
C ILE A 62 9.28 -3.41 -6.15
N GLY A 63 8.65 -3.04 -5.04
CA GLY A 63 7.53 -3.78 -4.47
C GLY A 63 6.97 -3.10 -3.23
N THR A 64 5.78 -3.53 -2.81
CA THR A 64 5.11 -3.00 -1.64
C THR A 64 4.35 -4.10 -0.90
N ILE A 65 4.20 -3.94 0.41
CA ILE A 65 3.24 -4.69 1.22
C ILE A 65 2.56 -3.73 2.19
N SER A 66 1.26 -3.91 2.37
CA SER A 66 0.50 -3.16 3.37
C SER A 66 0.03 -4.10 4.46
N LEU A 67 0.24 -3.70 5.72
CA LEU A 67 -0.30 -4.35 6.88
C LEU A 67 -1.48 -3.52 7.39
N ILE A 68 -2.65 -4.14 7.47
CA ILE A 68 -3.90 -3.53 7.94
C ILE A 68 -4.64 -4.50 8.86
N HIS A 69 -5.57 -4.00 9.66
CA HIS A 69 -6.29 -4.82 10.66
C HIS A 69 -7.14 -5.93 10.03
N CYS A 70 -7.82 -5.62 8.93
CA CYS A 70 -8.67 -6.55 8.21
C CYS A 70 -8.62 -6.18 6.73
N ASP A 71 -8.12 -7.09 5.89
CA ASP A 71 -8.04 -6.89 4.44
C ASP A 71 -9.31 -7.32 3.71
N MET A 72 -10.06 -8.26 4.30
CA MET A 72 -11.28 -8.79 3.70
C MET A 72 -12.49 -8.51 4.58
N GLU A 73 -13.17 -7.39 4.33
CA GLU A 73 -14.36 -6.95 5.09
C GLU A 73 -15.47 -8.01 5.14
N THR A 74 -15.56 -8.88 4.13
CA THR A 74 -16.57 -9.96 4.04
C THR A 74 -16.21 -11.20 4.88
N ARG A 75 -14.97 -11.31 5.36
CA ARG A 75 -14.47 -12.41 6.20
C ARG A 75 -13.57 -11.87 7.31
N PRO A 76 -14.13 -11.06 8.23
CA PRO A 76 -13.37 -10.47 9.33
C PRO A 76 -12.89 -11.51 10.34
N ASP A 77 -13.44 -12.73 10.30
CA ASP A 77 -13.00 -13.90 11.06
C ASP A 77 -11.59 -14.37 10.65
N LEU A 78 -11.11 -13.99 9.47
CA LEU A 78 -9.77 -14.30 8.98
C LEU A 78 -8.77 -13.20 9.37
N SER A 79 -8.74 -12.80 10.64
CA SER A 79 -7.67 -11.97 11.19
C SER A 79 -6.42 -12.81 11.48
N PRO A 80 -5.20 -12.25 11.38
CA PRO A 80 -3.96 -12.93 11.79
C PRO A 80 -4.00 -13.45 13.23
#